data_AF-A0A438E0C7-F1
#
_entry.id   AF-A0A438E0C7-F1
#
_cell.length_a   1.000
_cell.length_b   1.000
_cell.length_c   1.000
_cell.angle_alpha   90.00
_cell.angle_beta   90.00
_cell.angle_gamma   90.00
#
_symmetry.space_group_name_H-M   'P 1'
#
loop_
_entity.id
_entity.type
_entity.pdbx_description
1 polymer ?
#
loop_
_entity_poly.entity_id
_entity_poly.type
_entity_poly.pdbx_seq_one_letter_code
_entity_poly.pdbx_strand_id
1 'polypeptide(L)'
;MGSEALQATKVYRQLLKAVKNHIGKEDHKRHFRDHITQEFQKNRGLLDLSSIQQKLKVAHDYTYLLNSVHHHKILLDGLVDLISDC
;
A
#
# COMPACT_ATOMS: atom_id res chain seq x y z
N MET A 1 12.68 -18.88 -7.04
CA MET A 1 12.43 -17.92 -8.14
C MET A 1 10.93 -17.73 -8.43
N GLY A 2 10.15 -18.79 -8.68
CA GLY A 2 8.72 -18.65 -9.00
C GLY A 2 7.82 -18.21 -7.83
N SER A 3 8.12 -18.64 -6.60
CA SER A 3 7.35 -18.31 -5.39
C SER A 3 7.47 -16.83 -5.02
N GLU A 4 8.68 -16.28 -5.12
CA GLU A 4 8.99 -14.89 -4.78
C GLU A 4 8.35 -13.92 -5.78
N ALA A 5 8.37 -14.25 -7.07
CA ALA A 5 7.71 -13.46 -8.10
C ALA A 5 6.19 -13.41 -7.91
N LEU A 6 5.58 -14.53 -7.50
CA LEU A 6 4.16 -14.59 -7.14
C LEU A 6 3.85 -13.74 -5.91
N GLN A 7 4.68 -13.82 -4.86
CA GLN A 7 4.53 -12.98 -3.67
C GLN A 7 4.69 -11.50 -4.00
N ALA A 8 5.70 -11.12 -4.80
CA ALA A 8 5.90 -9.75 -5.23
C ALA A 8 4.70 -9.20 -6.00
N THR A 9 4.13 -10.01 -6.89
CA THR A 9 2.93 -9.64 -7.64
C THR A 9 1.70 -9.49 -6.73
N LYS A 10 1.60 -10.29 -5.66
CA LYS A 10 0.52 -10.17 -4.67
C LYS A 10 0.66 -8.89 -3.85
N VAL A 11 1.83 -8.64 -3.27
CA VAL A 11 2.12 -7.44 -2.46
C VAL A 11 1.96 -6.17 -3.29
N TYR A 12 2.45 -6.16 -4.52
CA TYR A 12 2.26 -5.05 -5.47
C TYR A 12 0.78 -4.70 -5.67
N ARG A 13 -0.06 -5.72 -5.93
CA ARG A 13 -1.50 -5.52 -6.13
C ARG A 13 -2.19 -5.03 -4.86
N GLN A 14 -1.83 -5.55 -3.70
CA GLN A 14 -2.39 -5.14 -2.42
C GLN A 14 -2.05 -3.69 -2.09
N LEU A 15 -0.79 -3.30 -2.26
CA LEU A 15 -0.33 -1.94 -2.01
C LEU A 15 -1.00 -0.93 -2.95
N LEU A 16 -1.06 -1.22 -4.26
CA LEU A 16 -1.76 -0.35 -5.21
C LEU A 16 -3.25 -0.19 -4.87
N LYS A 17 -3.90 -1.25 -4.41
CA LYS A 17 -5.30 -1.21 -3.99
C LYS A 17 -5.47 -0.34 -2.74
N ALA A 18 -4.62 -0.50 -1.73
CA ALA A 18 -4.64 0.31 -0.51
C ALA A 18 -4.43 1.80 -0.82
N VAL A 19 -3.42 2.14 -1.62
CA VAL A 19 -3.18 3.53 -2.04
C VAL A 19 -4.39 4.11 -2.79
N LYS A 20 -4.95 3.35 -3.75
CA LYS A 20 -6.13 3.80 -4.51
C LYS A 20 -7.35 4.03 -3.61
N ASN A 21 -7.52 3.23 -2.56
CA ASN A 21 -8.68 3.30 -1.68
C ASN A 21 -8.54 4.37 -0.59
N HIS A 22 -7.33 4.60 -0.08
CA HIS A 22 -7.12 5.40 1.14
C HIS A 22 -6.49 6.76 0.89
N ILE A 23 -5.61 6.88 -0.10
CA ILE A 23 -4.97 8.15 -0.44
C ILE A 23 -5.84 8.95 -1.41
N GLY A 24 -6.44 8.27 -2.38
CA GLY A 24 -7.41 8.85 -3.31
C GLY A 24 -7.12 8.55 -4.77
N LYS A 25 -8.07 8.88 -5.64
CA LYS A 25 -8.02 8.61 -7.09
C LYS A 25 -7.71 9.87 -7.92
N GLU A 26 -7.52 11.01 -7.26
CA GLU A 26 -7.34 12.28 -7.92
C GLU A 26 -5.99 12.34 -8.64
N ASP A 27 -5.94 13.06 -9.77
CA ASP A 27 -4.74 13.11 -10.63
C ASP A 27 -3.51 13.67 -9.89
N HIS A 28 -3.72 14.61 -8.96
CA HIS A 28 -2.63 15.14 -8.14
C HIS A 28 -2.03 14.09 -7.19
N LYS A 29 -2.70 12.96 -6.95
CA LYS A 29 -2.22 11.82 -6.13
C LYS A 29 -1.71 10.65 -6.97
N ARG A 30 -1.75 10.76 -8.31
CA ARG A 30 -1.25 9.74 -9.25
C ARG A 30 0.22 9.40 -9.02
N HIS A 31 1.02 10.37 -8.57
CA HIS A 31 2.45 10.20 -8.28
C HIS A 31 2.74 9.08 -7.28
N PHE A 32 1.86 8.80 -6.31
CA PHE A 32 2.04 7.67 -5.38
C PHE A 32 1.98 6.31 -6.08
N ARG A 33 1.00 6.14 -6.97
CA ARG A 33 0.86 4.90 -7.75
C ARG A 33 2.01 4.74 -8.73
N ASP A 34 2.38 5.81 -9.42
CA ASP A 34 3.51 5.81 -10.36
C ASP A 34 4.81 5.47 -9.64
N HIS A 35 5.04 6.05 -8.46
CA HIS A 35 6.21 5.75 -7.63
C HIS A 35 6.27 4.25 -7.24
N ILE A 36 5.16 3.67 -6.79
CA ILE A 36 5.08 2.24 -6.47
C ILE A 36 5.40 1.39 -7.71
N THR A 37 4.80 1.72 -8.86
CA THR A 37 5.07 1.00 -10.11
C THR A 37 6.54 1.09 -10.51
N GLN A 38 7.15 2.28 -10.40
CA GLN A 38 8.57 2.48 -10.71
C GLN A 38 9.47 1.68 -9.76
N GLU A 39 9.20 1.69 -8.45
CA GLU A 39 9.98 0.93 -7.49
C GLU A 39 9.88 -0.58 -7.76
N PHE A 40 8.69 -1.12 -8.01
CA PHE A 40 8.57 -2.54 -8.35
C PHE A 40 9.22 -2.91 -9.69
N GLN A 41 9.25 -1.99 -10.67
CA GLN A 41 9.96 -2.19 -11.93
C GLN A 41 11.48 -2.20 -11.76
N LYS A 42 12.05 -1.23 -11.01
CA LYS A 42 13.49 -1.17 -10.71
C LYS A 42 13.99 -2.44 -10.03
N ASN A 43 13.15 -3.04 -9.19
CA ASN A 43 13.50 -4.22 -8.42
C ASN A 43 13.25 -5.55 -9.16
N ARG A 44 12.79 -5.55 -10.43
CA ARG A 44 12.55 -6.79 -11.21
C ARG A 44 13.82 -7.60 -11.50
N GLY A 45 14.97 -6.93 -11.56
CA GLY A 45 16.27 -7.55 -11.85
C GLY A 45 17.08 -7.93 -10.60
N LEU A 46 16.53 -7.75 -9.40
CA LEU A 46 17.21 -8.15 -8.18
C LEU A 46 17.33 -9.67 -8.13
N LEU A 47 18.56 -10.16 -7.93
CA LEU A 47 18.85 -11.58 -7.77
C LEU A 47 19.05 -11.96 -6.30
N ASP A 48 19.35 -10.98 -5.43
CA ASP A 48 19.52 -11.22 -4.00
C ASP A 48 18.17 -11.43 -3.31
N LEU A 49 17.99 -12.63 -2.77
CA LEU A 49 16.78 -13.07 -2.11
C LEU A 49 16.51 -12.28 -0.82
N SER A 50 17.56 -11.91 -0.07
CA SER A 50 17.42 -11.15 1.18
C SER A 50 16.86 -9.75 0.91
N SER A 51 17.44 -9.06 -0.07
CA SER A 51 16.97 -7.75 -0.54
C SER A 51 15.52 -7.79 -1.06
N ILE A 52 15.15 -8.84 -1.80
CA ILE A 52 13.76 -9.03 -2.27
C ILE A 52 12.81 -9.17 -1.07
N GLN A 53 13.12 -10.05 -0.13
CA GLN A 53 12.28 -10.29 1.05
C GLN A 53 12.14 -9.03 1.91
N GLN A 54 13.22 -8.30 2.12
CA GLN A 54 13.19 -7.04 2.88
C GLN A 54 12.29 -5.99 2.21
N LYS A 55 12.41 -5.81 0.89
CA LYS A 55 11.57 -4.86 0.14
C LYS A 55 10.09 -5.27 0.15
N LEU A 56 9.81 -6.57 0.02
CA LEU A 56 8.45 -7.10 0.12
C LEU A 56 7.85 -6.88 1.51
N LYS A 57 8.65 -7.10 2.56
CA LYS A 57 8.24 -6.82 3.94
C LYS A 57 7.87 -5.35 4.12
N VAL A 58 8.72 -4.43 3.68
CA VAL A 58 8.44 -2.99 3.76
C VAL A 58 7.14 -2.61 3.04
N ALA A 59 6.93 -3.12 1.81
CA ALA A 59 5.71 -2.85 1.06
C ALA A 59 4.45 -3.45 1.74
N HIS A 60 4.58 -4.62 2.35
CA HIS A 60 3.51 -5.24 3.14
C HIS A 60 3.19 -4.42 4.39
N ASP A 61 4.19 -4.03 5.17
CA ASP A 61 4.04 -3.25 6.40
C ASP A 61 3.41 -1.88 6.11
N TYR A 62 3.79 -1.25 4.99
CA TYR A 62 3.17 -0.01 4.55
C TYR A 62 1.70 -0.18 4.15
N THR A 63 1.37 -1.29 3.49
CA THR A 63 -0.02 -1.65 3.16
C THR A 63 -0.85 -1.83 4.43
N TYR A 64 -0.30 -2.52 5.43
CA TYR A 64 -0.95 -2.70 6.72
C TYR A 64 -1.20 -1.35 7.41
N LEU A 65 -0.20 -0.47 7.47
CA LEU A 65 -0.33 0.86 8.06
C LEU A 65 -1.43 1.69 7.39
N LEU A 66 -1.47 1.72 6.06
CA LEU A 66 -2.49 2.45 5.29
C LEU A 66 -3.90 1.96 5.65
N ASN A 67 -4.11 0.65 5.72
CA ASN A 67 -5.40 0.07 6.08
C ASN A 67 -5.80 0.43 7.51
N SER A 68 -4.85 0.34 8.46
CA SER A 68 -5.09 0.66 9.87
C SER A 68 -5.44 2.12 10.08
N VAL A 69 -4.69 3.05 9.47
CA VAL A 69 -4.98 4.49 9.55
C VAL A 69 -6.35 4.81 8.96
N HIS A 70 -6.70 4.20 7.82
CA HIS A 70 -8.02 4.39 7.23
C HIS A 70 -9.14 3.87 8.13
N HIS A 71 -8.96 2.70 8.75
CA HIS A 71 -9.94 2.16 9.69
C HIS A 71 -10.15 3.08 10.89
N HIS A 72 -9.07 3.62 11.46
CA HIS A 72 -9.16 4.61 12.53
C HIS A 72 -9.83 5.90 12.08
N LYS A 73 -9.57 6.36 10.84
CA LYS A 73 -10.27 7.52 10.29
C LYS A 73 -11.77 7.28 10.22
N ILE A 74 -12.23 6.15 9.68
CA ILE A 74 -13.66 5.81 9.63
C ILE A 74 -14.27 5.81 11.03
N LEU A 75 -13.57 5.24 12.02
CA LEU A 75 -14.04 5.20 13.40
C LEU A 75 -14.18 6.62 13.98
N LEU A 76 -13.18 7.48 13.75
CA LEU A 76 -13.20 8.86 14.24
C LEU A 76 -14.28 9.70 13.54
N ASP A 77 -14.43 9.56 12.22
CA ASP A 77 -15.47 10.26 11.45
C ASP A 77 -16.85 9.91 12.02
N GLY A 78 -17.14 8.63 12.29
CA GLY A 78 -18.41 8.21 12.90
C GLY A 78 -18.63 8.67 14.35
N LEU A 79 -17.55 8.83 15.14
CA LEU A 79 -17.65 9.42 16.48
C LEU A 79 -17.93 10.92 16.44
N VAL A 80 -17.36 11.63 15.46
CA VAL A 80 -17.64 13.07 15.26
C VAL A 80 -19.09 13.29 14.87
N ASP A 81 -19.67 12.44 14.02
CA ASP A 81 -21.09 12.49 13.68
C ASP A 81 -21.97 12.30 14.94
N LEU A 82 -21.65 11.29 15.77
CA LEU A 82 -22.39 11.03 17.02
C LEU A 82 -22.34 12.19 18.02
N ILE A 83 -21.19 12.87 18.13
CA ILE A 83 -21.02 14.03 19.02
C ILE A 83 -21.69 15.29 18.45
N SER A 84 -21.73 15.45 17.12
CA SER A 84 -22.34 16.62 16.47
C SER A 84 -23.86 16.58 16.48
N ASP A 85 -24.44 15.38 16.54
CA ASP A 85 -25.88 15.16 16.70
C ASP A 85 -26.37 15.31 18.17
N CYS A 86 -25.46 15.53 19.13
CA CYS A 86 -25.75 15.83 20.54
C CYS A 86 -25.70 17.34 20.81
#